data_AF-A0A3R9U6X5-F1
#
_entry.id   AF-A0A3R9U6X5-F1
#
_cell.length_a   1.000
_cell.length_b   1.000
_cell.length_c   1.000
_cell.angle_alpha   90.00
_cell.angle_beta   90.00
_cell.angle_gamma   90.00
#
_symmetry.space_group_name_H-M   'P 1'
#
loop_
_entity.id
_entity.type
_entity.pdbx_description
1 polymer ?
#
loop_
_entity_poly.entity_id
_entity_poly.type
_entity_poly.pdbx_seq_one_letter_code
_entity_poly.pdbx_strand_id
1 'polypeptide(L)'
;MDNGQMARNHRIPVSRISDGQDTPSVTLTHATVAVSFGGGTEGYAVDSGELLRRSKAPDRCMYTGVAGGRALLDRLSRADPGTAPHLL
;
A
#
# COMPACT_ATOMS: atom_id res chain seq x y z
N MET A 1 -26.81 7.91 1.87
CA MET A 1 -26.12 8.16 0.58
C MET A 1 -24.98 9.11 0.85
N ASP A 2 -23.83 8.87 0.22
CA ASP A 2 -22.69 9.79 0.23
C ASP A 2 -23.06 11.07 -0.54
N ASN A 3 -22.76 12.25 0.02
CA ASN A 3 -23.05 13.55 -0.60
C ASN A 3 -21.91 14.04 -1.52
N GLY A 4 -20.87 13.22 -1.71
CA GLY A 4 -19.72 13.51 -2.58
C GLY A 4 -18.78 14.57 -2.03
N GLN A 5 -18.97 15.00 -0.78
CA GLN A 5 -18.05 15.93 -0.14
C GLN A 5 -16.79 15.20 0.32
N MET A 6 -15.63 15.84 0.16
CA MET A 6 -14.37 15.29 0.66
C MET A 6 -14.41 15.27 2.19
N ALA A 7 -14.53 14.07 2.78
CA ALA A 7 -14.54 13.91 4.23
C ALA A 7 -13.20 14.30 4.87
N ARG A 8 -12.07 13.96 4.22
CA ARG A 8 -10.73 14.24 4.74
C ARG A 8 -9.67 14.22 3.64
N ASN A 9 -8.58 14.95 3.85
CA ASN A 9 -7.35 14.82 3.08
C ASN A 9 -6.25 14.23 3.96
N HIS A 10 -5.52 13.24 3.47
CA HIS A 10 -4.35 12.69 4.16
C HIS A 10 -3.22 12.48 3.17
N ARG A 11 -2.02 12.94 3.53
CA ARG A 11 -0.83 12.81 2.69
C ARG A 11 -0.07 11.57 3.10
N ILE A 12 -0.15 10.54 2.28
CA ILE A 12 0.56 9.28 2.51
C ILE A 12 2.01 9.47 2.03
N PRO A 13 3.03 9.09 2.84
CA PRO A 13 4.41 9.13 2.40
C PRO A 13 4.63 8.18 1.23
N VAL A 14 5.30 8.64 0.18
CA VAL A 14 5.73 7.77 -0.93
C VAL A 14 6.97 6.98 -0.49
N SER A 15 7.01 5.68 -0.82
CA SER A 15 8.24 4.90 -0.71
C SER A 15 9.26 5.39 -1.73
N ARG A 16 10.50 5.59 -1.27
CA ARG A 16 11.67 5.80 -2.12
C ARG A 16 12.24 4.43 -2.49
N ILE A 17 11.65 3.77 -3.47
CA ILE A 17 12.31 2.66 -4.17
C ILE A 17 13.19 3.25 -5.27
N SER A 18 14.38 2.68 -5.46
CA SER A 18 15.50 3.35 -6.16
C SER A 18 15.22 3.80 -7.59
N ASP A 19 14.22 3.25 -8.29
CA ASP A 19 14.11 3.42 -9.75
C ASP A 19 12.69 3.78 -10.26
N GLY A 20 11.77 4.24 -9.40
CA GLY A 20 10.44 4.66 -9.84
C GLY A 20 9.48 5.09 -8.73
N GLN A 21 8.37 5.74 -9.11
CA GLN A 21 7.28 5.99 -8.17
C GLN A 21 6.45 4.71 -8.01
N ASP A 22 6.31 4.23 -6.78
CA ASP A 22 5.39 3.14 -6.48
C ASP A 22 3.96 3.53 -6.89
N THR A 23 3.26 2.65 -7.60
CA THR A 23 1.81 2.79 -7.79
C THR A 23 1.14 2.28 -6.51
N PRO A 24 0.57 3.17 -5.67
CA PRO A 24 -0.06 2.73 -4.44
C PRO A 24 -1.33 1.94 -4.76
N SER A 25 -1.63 0.94 -3.93
CA SER A 25 -2.93 0.28 -3.90
C SER A 25 -3.64 0.68 -2.62
N VAL A 26 -4.91 1.07 -2.75
CA VAL A 26 -5.75 1.56 -1.65
C VAL A 26 -6.97 0.65 -1.53
N THR A 27 -7.24 0.20 -0.31
CA THR A 27 -8.45 -0.56 0.01
C THR A 27 -9.09 -0.04 1.29
N LEU A 28 -10.42 0.13 1.25
CA LEU A 28 -11.23 0.44 2.41
C LEU A 28 -11.82 -0.84 3.00
N THR A 29 -11.62 -1.10 4.29
CA THR A 29 -12.26 -2.21 5.01
C THR A 29 -12.50 -1.85 6.47
N HIS A 30 -13.69 -2.16 7.01
CA HIS A 30 -14.06 -1.92 8.42
C HIS A 30 -13.51 -0.61 9.01
N ALA A 31 -13.90 0.54 8.43
CA ALA A 31 -13.45 1.87 8.86
C ALA A 31 -11.92 2.09 8.84
N THR A 32 -11.18 1.28 8.06
CA THR A 32 -9.74 1.39 7.86
C THR A 32 -9.44 1.60 6.38
N VAL A 33 -8.69 2.65 6.05
CA VAL A 33 -8.06 2.84 4.74
C VAL A 33 -6.67 2.20 4.81
N ALA A 34 -6.46 1.11 4.09
CA ALA A 34 -5.15 0.49 3.93
C ALA A 34 -4.51 0.94 2.63
N VAL A 35 -3.24 1.30 2.70
CA VAL A 35 -2.44 1.77 1.56
C VAL A 35 -1.17 0.95 1.50
N SER A 36 -0.98 0.20 0.43
CA SER A 36 0.26 -0.51 0.15
C SER A 36 1.08 0.26 -0.88
N PHE A 37 2.37 0.37 -0.63
CA PHE A 37 3.37 0.97 -1.51
C PHE A 37 4.63 0.11 -1.40
N GLY A 38 5.44 -0.05 -2.45
CA GLY A 38 6.52 -1.05 -2.53
C GLY A 38 7.33 -1.29 -1.25
N GLY A 39 7.62 -0.24 -0.47
CA GLY A 39 8.32 -0.35 0.82
C GLY A 39 7.52 -0.84 2.04
N GLY A 40 6.19 -0.93 2.00
CA GLY A 40 5.36 -1.19 3.16
C GLY A 40 3.84 -1.17 2.93
N THR A 41 3.10 -1.24 4.04
CA THR A 41 1.66 -0.99 4.05
C THR A 41 1.32 -0.20 5.30
N GLU A 42 0.49 0.82 5.16
CA GLU A 42 -0.03 1.64 6.26
C GLU A 42 -1.55 1.53 6.31
N GLY A 43 -2.10 1.45 7.52
CA GLY A 43 -3.55 1.43 7.77
C GLY A 43 -3.96 2.63 8.61
N TYR A 44 -5.01 3.33 8.16
CA TYR A 44 -5.51 4.54 8.80
C TYR A 44 -6.98 4.41 9.17
N ALA A 45 -7.37 4.92 10.34
CA ALA A 45 -8.78 5.05 10.69
C ALA A 45 -9.45 6.04 9.73
N VAL A 46 -10.64 5.72 9.21
CA VAL A 46 -11.35 6.62 8.28
C VAL A 46 -11.71 7.95 8.94
N ASP A 47 -12.16 7.90 10.19
CA ASP A 47 -12.75 9.07 10.86
C ASP A 47 -11.66 10.05 11.34
N SER A 48 -10.61 9.54 11.99
CA SER A 48 -9.53 10.35 12.54
C SER A 48 -8.33 10.49 11.61
N GLY A 49 -8.17 9.58 10.65
CA GLY A 49 -6.95 9.36 9.87
C GLY A 49 -5.70 9.15 10.72
N GLU A 50 -5.89 8.63 11.93
CA GLU A 50 -4.83 8.10 12.77
C GLU A 50 -4.21 6.87 12.12
N LEU A 51 -2.87 6.77 12.20
CA LEU A 51 -2.15 5.57 11.77
C LEU A 51 -2.40 4.44 12.77
N LEU A 52 -3.16 3.43 12.35
CA LEU A 52 -3.49 2.24 13.15
C LEU A 52 -2.41 1.16 13.06
N ARG A 53 -1.81 0.99 11.88
CA ARG A 53 -0.84 -0.07 11.60
C ARG A 53 0.19 0.39 10.57
N ARG A 54 1.42 -0.07 10.73
CA ARG A 54 2.49 0.02 9.73
C ARG A 54 3.21 -1.31 9.61
N SER A 55 3.40 -1.76 8.37
CA SER A 55 4.19 -2.93 7.99
C SER A 55 5.30 -2.50 7.03
N LYS A 56 6.50 -3.06 7.19
CA LYS A 56 7.62 -2.84 6.26
C LYS A 56 7.78 -4.06 5.36
N ALA A 57 8.07 -3.85 4.08
CA ALA A 57 8.40 -4.94 3.18
C ALA A 57 9.66 -5.68 3.69
N PRO A 58 9.67 -7.02 3.69
CA PRO A 58 10.89 -7.79 3.93
C PRO A 58 11.93 -7.50 2.85
N ASP A 59 13.21 -7.75 3.13
CA ASP A 59 14.29 -7.46 2.19
C ASP A 59 14.06 -8.14 0.82
N ARG A 60 14.33 -7.37 -0.25
CA ARG A 60 14.10 -7.74 -1.66
C ARG A 60 12.64 -8.05 -2.05
N CYS A 61 11.68 -7.70 -1.19
CA CYS A 61 10.26 -7.76 -1.50
C CYS A 61 9.71 -6.37 -1.79
N MET A 62 8.59 -6.33 -2.52
CA MET A 62 7.78 -5.15 -2.69
C MET A 62 6.32 -5.47 -2.37
N TYR A 63 5.66 -4.65 -1.57
CA TYR A 63 4.20 -4.72 -1.46
C TYR A 63 3.57 -4.08 -2.70
N THR A 64 2.76 -4.83 -3.43
CA THR A 64 2.18 -4.41 -4.73
C THR A 64 0.67 -4.30 -4.70
N GLY A 65 0.05 -4.48 -3.55
CA GLY A 65 -1.40 -4.52 -3.43
C GLY A 65 -1.86 -4.76 -2.01
N VAL A 66 -3.06 -4.29 -1.68
CA VAL A 66 -3.77 -4.66 -0.46
C VAL A 66 -5.23 -4.94 -0.78
N ALA A 67 -5.77 -6.01 -0.21
CA ALA A 67 -7.19 -6.38 -0.31
C ALA A 67 -7.83 -6.45 1.09
N GLY A 68 -9.15 -6.27 1.14
CA GLY A 68 -9.92 -6.11 2.37
C GLY A 68 -11.17 -6.98 2.40
N GLY A 69 -11.70 -7.19 3.59
CA GLY A 69 -12.84 -8.06 3.87
C GLY A 69 -12.95 -8.27 5.38
N ARG A 70 -13.00 -9.52 5.86
CA ARG A 70 -12.89 -9.81 7.30
C ARG A 70 -11.52 -9.49 7.89
N ALA A 71 -10.51 -9.32 7.04
CA ALA A 71 -9.14 -8.97 7.39
C ALA A 71 -8.49 -8.20 6.23
N LEU A 72 -7.29 -7.65 6.48
CA LEU A 72 -6.42 -7.09 5.46
C LEU A 72 -5.43 -8.14 4.97
N LEU A 73 -5.21 -8.18 3.64
CA LEU A 73 -4.24 -9.05 2.99
C LEU A 73 -3.31 -8.20 2.12
N ASP A 74 -2.01 -8.29 2.41
CA ASP A 74 -0.98 -7.57 1.68
C ASP A 74 -0.37 -8.49 0.61
N ARG A 75 -0.35 -8.03 -0.65
CA ARG A 75 0.28 -8.74 -1.77
C ARG A 75 1.76 -8.38 -1.83
N LEU A 76 2.61 -9.39 -1.68
CA LEU A 76 4.06 -9.27 -1.85
C LEU A 76 4.48 -9.75 -3.24
N SER A 77 5.42 -9.06 -3.84
CA SER A 77 6.22 -9.52 -4.97
C SER A 77 7.69 -9.56 -4.57
N ARG A 78 8.46 -10.42 -5.22
CA ARG A 78 9.93 -10.44 -5.13
C ARG A 78 10.47 -10.48 -6.54
N ALA A 79 11.57 -9.79 -6.79
CA ALA A 79 12.34 -10.03 -8.01
C ALA A 79 12.94 -11.44 -7.89
N ASP A 80 12.62 -12.31 -8.84
CA ASP A 80 13.33 -13.57 -8.96
C ASP A 80 14.80 -13.25 -9.26
N PRO A 81 15.76 -13.89 -8.55
CA PRO A 81 17.19 -13.62 -8.76
C PRO A 81 17.69 -14.06 -10.15
N GLY A 82 16.86 -14.70 -10.98
CA GLY A 82 17.22 -15.27 -12.27
C GLY A 82 16.75 -14.50 -13.50
N THR A 83 15.94 -13.44 -13.38
CA THR A 83 15.39 -12.74 -14.55
C THR A 83 16.17 -11.46 -14.82
N ALA A 84 17.41 -11.61 -15.28
CA ALA A 84 18.03 -10.53 -16.04
C ALA A 84 17.25 -10.41 -17.37
N PRO A 85 16.82 -9.21 -17.79
CA PRO A 85 16.26 -9.04 -19.10
C PRO A 85 17.35 -9.40 -20.12
N HIS A 86 17.11 -10.45 -20.92
CA HIS A 86 17.83 -10.63 -22.17
C HIS A 86 17.49 -9.41 -23.04
N LEU A 87 18.36 -8.41 -23.00
CA LEU A 87 18.43 -7.36 -24.00
C LEU A 87 18.82 -8.05 -25.32
N LEU A 88 17.84 -8.18 -26.22
CA LEU A 88 18.06 -8.39 -27.65
C LEU A 88 18.29 -7.04 -28.33
#